data_AF-A0A2B7XSN5-F1
#
_entry.id   AF-A0A2B7XSN5-F1
#
_cell.length_a   1.000
_cell.length_b   1.000
_cell.length_c   1.000
_cell.angle_alpha   90.00
_cell.angle_beta   90.00
_cell.angle_gamma   90.00
#
_symmetry.space_group_name_H-M   'P 1'
#
loop_
_entity.id
_entity.type
_entity.pdbx_description
1 polymer ?
#
loop_
_entity_poly.entity_id
_entity_poly.type
_entity_poly.pdbx_seq_one_letter_code
_entity_poly.pdbx_strand_id
1 'polypeptide(L)'
;MLRCIPRVLRPSSSIGLARPTARSLHHVTGDFLNYDAEGILVSTKVPMFIGNPGATFVLITTDIGRALHAASHDEDKLTTSLSGKKTAAQLHFSMTRSILALLPRLHIPMNFPCQTDSNASLATLHLTGNMHDIVLDGTPDAKFFELANASGRELQGALDELKNG
;
A
#
# COMPACT_ATOMS: atom_id res chain seq x y z
N MET A 1 -3.45 9.66 61.59
CA MET A 1 -2.28 9.41 60.72
C MET A 1 -2.47 8.05 60.03
N LEU A 2 -2.90 8.04 58.77
CA LEU A 2 -3.14 6.82 57.99
C LEU A 2 -2.06 6.72 56.91
N ARG A 3 -1.21 5.69 57.00
CA ARG A 3 -0.17 5.39 56.01
C ARG A 3 -0.78 4.55 54.90
N CYS A 4 -1.03 5.15 53.74
CA CYS A 4 -1.33 4.43 52.52
C CYS A 4 -0.03 3.79 51.98
N ILE A 5 0.06 2.46 52.05
CA ILE A 5 1.09 1.68 51.35
C ILE A 5 0.61 1.51 49.90
N PRO A 6 1.40 1.86 48.87
CA PRO A 6 0.99 1.60 47.51
C PRO A 6 1.02 0.09 47.25
N ARG A 7 -0.15 -0.49 46.99
CA ARG A 7 -0.24 -1.81 46.37
C ARG A 7 0.38 -1.70 44.99
N VAL A 8 1.55 -2.31 44.82
CA VAL A 8 2.12 -2.57 43.50
C VAL A 8 1.13 -3.47 42.76
N LEU A 9 0.39 -2.89 41.83
CA LEU A 9 -0.34 -3.64 40.82
C LEU A 9 0.70 -4.34 39.96
N ARG A 10 1.01 -5.60 40.30
CA ARG A 10 1.63 -6.52 39.35
C ARG A 10 0.62 -6.71 38.22
N PRO A 11 0.93 -6.35 36.96
CA PRO A 11 0.14 -6.81 35.85
C PRO A 11 0.49 -8.28 35.64
N SER A 12 -0.29 -9.16 36.27
CA SER A 12 -0.44 -10.53 35.80
C SER A 12 -1.36 -10.49 34.59
N SER A 13 -0.79 -10.18 33.43
CA SER A 13 -1.43 -10.36 32.13
C SER A 13 -0.56 -11.26 31.27
N SER A 14 -0.65 -12.57 31.50
CA SER A 14 -0.34 -13.57 30.48
C SER A 14 -1.53 -13.67 29.53
N ILE A 15 -1.81 -12.60 28.80
CA ILE A 15 -2.44 -12.69 27.49
C ILE A 15 -1.24 -12.60 26.55
N GLY A 16 -1.01 -13.65 25.77
CA GLY A 16 0.01 -13.65 24.71
C GLY A 16 -0.38 -12.66 23.62
N LEU A 17 -0.38 -11.37 23.94
CA LEU A 17 -0.30 -10.30 22.95
C LEU A 17 1.06 -10.49 22.30
N ALA A 18 1.04 -11.03 21.07
CA ALA A 18 2.19 -10.97 20.20
C ALA A 18 2.76 -9.55 20.31
N ARG A 19 4.08 -9.44 20.60
CA ARG A 19 4.74 -8.13 20.62
C ARG A 19 4.34 -7.41 19.33
N PRO A 20 3.96 -6.12 19.40
CA PRO A 20 3.72 -5.35 18.19
C PRO A 20 4.96 -5.47 17.31
N THR A 21 4.86 -6.25 16.23
CA THR A 21 5.93 -6.36 15.26
C THR A 21 5.90 -5.05 14.49
N ALA A 22 6.82 -4.15 14.82
CA ALA A 22 6.97 -2.91 14.07
C ALA A 22 7.22 -3.26 12.60
N ARG A 23 6.40 -2.68 11.72
CA ARG A 23 6.63 -2.74 10.27
C ARG A 23 7.68 -1.67 9.97
N SER A 24 8.86 -2.08 9.50
CA SER A 24 9.89 -1.14 9.07
C SER A 24 9.60 -0.72 7.64
N LEU A 25 9.77 0.58 7.38
CA LEU A 25 9.74 1.15 6.04
C LEU A 25 11.16 1.54 5.66
N HIS A 26 11.56 1.13 4.47
CA HIS A 26 12.87 1.40 3.90
C HIS A 26 12.70 2.36 2.75
N HIS A 27 13.40 3.49 2.81
CA HIS A 27 13.44 4.43 1.71
C HIS A 27 14.27 3.87 0.56
N VAL A 28 13.69 3.82 -0.63
CA VAL A 28 14.37 3.35 -1.85
C VAL A 28 14.02 4.24 -3.04
N THR A 29 14.84 4.17 -4.07
CA THR A 29 14.61 4.88 -5.34
C THR A 29 14.31 3.86 -6.43
N GLY A 30 13.16 4.00 -7.09
CA GLY A 30 12.79 3.19 -8.24
C GLY A 30 12.83 3.97 -9.55
N ASP A 31 12.56 3.27 -10.65
CA ASP A 31 12.45 3.85 -11.98
C ASP A 31 10.98 3.92 -12.38
N PHE A 32 10.49 5.12 -12.68
CA PHE A 32 9.15 5.35 -13.18
C PHE A 32 9.22 5.69 -14.67
N LEU A 33 8.70 4.80 -15.50
CA LEU A 33 8.62 4.98 -16.94
C LEU A 33 7.25 5.57 -17.28
N ASN A 34 7.22 6.71 -17.96
CA ASN A 34 5.99 7.36 -18.41
C ASN A 34 6.25 8.14 -19.71
N TYR A 35 5.18 8.56 -20.38
CA TYR A 35 5.26 9.57 -21.44
C TYR A 35 5.36 10.97 -20.83
N ASP A 36 6.25 11.80 -21.35
CA ASP A 36 6.27 13.24 -21.07
C ASP A 36 5.16 13.98 -21.84
N ALA A 37 5.12 15.31 -21.73
CA ALA A 37 4.10 16.14 -22.38
C ALA A 37 4.20 16.08 -23.92
N GLU A 38 5.36 15.72 -24.44
CA GLU A 38 5.69 15.58 -25.85
C GLU A 38 5.39 14.16 -26.38
N GLY A 39 4.95 13.24 -25.51
CA GLY A 39 4.67 11.86 -25.86
C GLY A 39 5.93 10.99 -26.00
N ILE A 40 7.07 11.44 -25.48
CA ILE A 40 8.33 10.69 -25.48
C ILE A 40 8.42 9.85 -24.20
N LEU A 41 8.92 8.63 -24.35
CA LEU A 41 9.14 7.73 -23.22
C LEU A 41 10.32 8.23 -22.37
N VAL A 42 10.02 8.58 -21.12
CA VAL A 42 11.01 9.05 -20.13
C VAL A 42 11.04 8.08 -18.95
N SER A 43 12.25 7.83 -18.44
CA SER A 43 12.48 7.10 -17.18
C SER A 43 12.95 8.06 -16.11
N THR A 44 12.17 8.25 -15.05
CA THR A 44 12.46 9.16 -13.94
C THR A 44 12.75 8.38 -12.66
N LYS A 45 13.81 8.78 -11.95
CA LYS A 45 14.12 8.23 -10.62
C LYS A 45 13.15 8.82 -9.60
N VAL A 46 12.41 7.97 -8.90
CA VAL A 46 11.37 8.40 -7.96
C VAL A 46 11.58 7.79 -6.56
N PRO A 47 11.37 8.57 -5.48
CA PRO A 47 11.44 8.04 -4.13
C PRO A 47 10.19 7.22 -3.81
N MET A 48 10.38 6.16 -3.03
CA MET A 48 9.30 5.32 -2.51
C MET A 48 9.74 4.69 -1.19
N PHE A 49 8.79 4.17 -0.43
CA PHE A 49 9.08 3.34 0.73
C PHE A 49 8.62 1.92 0.50
N ILE A 50 9.40 0.95 0.96
CA ILE A 50 9.06 -0.47 0.88
C ILE A 50 9.08 -1.07 2.28
N GLY A 51 8.25 -2.08 2.50
CA GLY A 51 8.33 -2.90 3.71
C GLY A 51 9.66 -3.67 3.82
N ASN A 52 9.81 -4.45 4.89
CA ASN A 52 10.95 -5.35 5.07
C ASN A 52 11.15 -6.29 3.87
N PRO A 53 12.37 -6.85 3.66
CA PRO A 53 12.56 -7.92 2.68
C PRO A 53 11.55 -9.06 2.89
N GLY A 54 10.80 -9.40 1.84
CA GLY A 54 9.70 -10.38 1.90
C GLY A 54 8.34 -9.81 2.31
N ALA A 55 8.29 -8.55 2.75
CA ALA A 55 7.05 -7.78 2.79
C ALA A 55 6.63 -7.38 1.38
N THR A 56 5.35 -7.08 1.26
CA THR A 56 4.62 -6.98 0.01
C THR A 56 3.84 -5.68 -0.09
N PHE A 57 4.43 -4.65 0.50
CA PHE A 57 3.85 -3.34 0.68
C PHE A 57 4.81 -2.26 0.19
N VAL A 58 4.30 -1.33 -0.61
CA VAL A 58 5.04 -0.23 -1.22
C VAL A 58 4.24 1.06 -1.06
N LEU A 59 4.90 2.13 -0.64
CA LEU A 59 4.35 3.48 -0.61
C LEU A 59 4.99 4.31 -1.71
N ILE A 60 4.15 4.87 -2.57
CA ILE A 60 4.56 5.76 -3.66
C ILE A 60 3.93 7.13 -3.48
N THR A 61 4.50 8.14 -4.14
CA THR A 61 3.91 9.47 -4.13
C THR A 61 2.58 9.49 -4.89
N THR A 62 1.72 10.44 -4.54
CA THR A 62 0.34 10.46 -5.04
C THR A 62 0.25 10.70 -6.55
N ASP A 63 1.20 11.42 -7.14
CA ASP A 63 1.33 11.64 -8.58
C ASP A 63 1.59 10.32 -9.33
N ILE A 64 2.54 9.51 -8.87
CA ILE A 64 2.83 8.19 -9.45
C ILE A 64 1.61 7.29 -9.32
N GLY A 65 0.99 7.24 -8.14
CA GLY A 65 -0.18 6.38 -7.93
C GLY A 65 -1.38 6.82 -8.76
N ARG A 66 -1.62 8.14 -8.92
CA ARG A 66 -2.66 8.62 -9.86
C ARG A 66 -2.36 8.23 -11.30
N ALA A 67 -1.11 8.31 -11.72
CA ALA A 67 -0.70 7.96 -13.08
C ALA A 67 -0.89 6.45 -13.35
N LEU A 68 -0.47 5.59 -12.41
CA LEU A 68 -0.71 4.13 -12.49
C LEU A 68 -2.20 3.80 -12.49
N HIS A 69 -2.98 4.47 -11.63
CA HIS A 69 -4.43 4.27 -11.59
C HIS A 69 -5.09 4.69 -12.90
N ALA A 70 -4.73 5.84 -13.47
CA ALA A 70 -5.28 6.30 -14.75
C ALA A 70 -5.06 5.28 -15.86
N ALA A 71 -3.84 4.74 -16.00
CA ALA A 71 -3.53 3.72 -16.99
C ALA A 71 -4.24 2.38 -16.75
N SER A 72 -4.51 2.01 -15.49
CA SER A 72 -5.29 0.80 -15.20
C SER A 72 -6.71 0.85 -15.76
N HIS A 73 -7.31 2.05 -15.87
CA HIS A 73 -8.64 2.22 -16.49
C HIS A 73 -8.59 2.17 -18.02
N ASP A 74 -7.48 2.57 -18.63
CA ASP A 74 -7.31 2.54 -20.08
C ASP A 74 -7.12 1.10 -20.59
N GLU A 75 -6.49 0.22 -19.80
CA GLU A 75 -6.48 -1.23 -20.03
C GLU A 75 -7.88 -1.84 -19.93
N ASP A 76 -8.63 -1.50 -18.87
CA ASP A 76 -10.01 -1.99 -18.65
C ASP A 76 -11.00 -1.50 -19.73
N LYS A 77 -10.73 -0.38 -20.41
CA LYS A 77 -11.58 0.17 -21.47
C LYS A 77 -11.61 -0.71 -22.72
N LEU A 78 -10.66 -1.64 -22.88
CA LEU A 78 -10.66 -2.66 -23.94
C LEU A 78 -11.60 -3.85 -23.60
N THR A 79 -12.00 -4.01 -22.33
CA THR A 79 -12.89 -5.09 -21.87
C THR A 79 -13.99 -4.56 -20.95
N THR A 80 -15.07 -4.05 -21.56
CA THR A 80 -16.43 -3.85 -20.98
C THR A 80 -16.55 -3.20 -19.59
N SER A 81 -17.06 -1.98 -19.62
CA SER A 81 -17.41 -1.10 -18.51
C SER A 81 -18.27 -1.74 -17.40
N LEU A 82 -17.88 -1.52 -16.14
CA LEU A 82 -18.84 -1.24 -15.07
C LEU A 82 -18.28 -0.12 -14.16
N SER A 83 -18.90 1.05 -14.29
CA SER A 83 -18.53 2.27 -13.57
C SER A 83 -19.04 2.23 -12.13
N GLY A 84 -18.11 2.23 -11.20
CA GLY A 84 -18.28 2.67 -9.81
C GLY A 84 -17.00 3.40 -9.42
N LYS A 85 -17.07 4.41 -8.52
CA LYS A 85 -15.89 5.06 -7.94
C LYS A 85 -15.07 4.03 -7.16
N LYS A 86 -14.21 3.28 -7.84
CA LYS A 86 -13.24 2.39 -7.20
C LYS A 86 -12.10 3.26 -6.69
N THR A 87 -11.90 3.26 -5.38
CA THR A 87 -10.73 3.91 -4.72
C THR A 87 -9.47 3.06 -4.82
N ALA A 88 -9.54 1.96 -5.56
CA ALA A 88 -8.45 1.00 -5.74
C ALA A 88 -8.42 0.47 -7.17
N ALA A 89 -7.21 0.27 -7.70
CA ALA A 89 -6.96 -0.34 -9.00
C ALA A 89 -6.19 -1.66 -8.83
N GLN A 90 -6.54 -2.66 -9.63
CA GLN A 90 -5.76 -3.89 -9.71
C GLN A 90 -4.61 -3.71 -10.68
N LEU A 91 -3.42 -4.14 -10.25
CA LEU A 91 -2.17 -4.04 -10.99
C LEU A 91 -1.55 -5.43 -11.09
N HIS A 92 -1.01 -5.78 -12.27
CA HIS A 92 -0.31 -7.04 -12.47
C HIS A 92 1.18 -6.89 -12.16
N PHE A 93 1.64 -7.41 -11.03
CA PHE A 93 3.06 -7.45 -10.65
C PHE A 93 3.78 -8.60 -11.32
N SER A 94 4.72 -8.33 -12.23
CA SER A 94 5.60 -9.35 -12.79
C SER A 94 6.84 -9.56 -11.93
N MET A 95 7.23 -10.83 -11.83
CA MET A 95 8.49 -11.35 -11.30
C MET A 95 9.74 -10.70 -11.94
N THR A 96 9.59 -10.09 -13.13
CA THR A 96 10.65 -9.32 -13.80
C THR A 96 10.68 -7.82 -13.42
N ARG A 97 10.21 -7.48 -12.20
CA ARG A 97 10.28 -6.14 -11.59
C ARG A 97 9.41 -5.09 -12.26
N SER A 98 8.16 -5.44 -12.56
CA SER A 98 7.29 -4.50 -13.25
C SER A 98 5.82 -4.79 -13.18
N ILE A 99 5.07 -3.70 -13.06
CA ILE A 99 3.65 -3.67 -13.34
C ILE A 99 3.48 -3.70 -14.88
N LEU A 100 2.98 -4.80 -15.45
CA LEU A 100 2.82 -5.01 -16.92
C LEU A 100 1.37 -4.63 -17.33
N ALA A 101 1.03 -4.00 -18.47
CA ALA A 101 1.74 -3.92 -19.75
C ALA A 101 1.56 -2.61 -20.56
N LEU A 102 0.87 -1.59 -20.03
CA LEU A 102 0.84 -0.24 -20.64
C LEU A 102 1.39 0.82 -19.69
N LEU A 103 2.07 1.81 -20.26
CA LEU A 103 2.67 2.91 -19.52
C LEU A 103 1.58 3.69 -18.76
N PRO A 104 1.88 4.19 -17.56
CA PRO A 104 3.19 4.21 -16.93
C PRO A 104 3.53 2.93 -16.16
N ARG A 105 4.83 2.67 -15.99
CA ARG A 105 5.38 1.47 -15.33
C ARG A 105 6.34 1.86 -14.21
N LEU A 106 6.17 1.25 -13.05
CA LEU A 106 7.07 1.43 -11.91
C LEU A 106 7.96 0.20 -11.74
N HIS A 107 9.27 0.41 -11.75
CA HIS A 107 10.29 -0.60 -11.45
C HIS A 107 10.84 -0.37 -10.05
N ILE A 108 10.65 -1.38 -9.19
CA ILE A 108 11.04 -1.35 -7.78
C ILE A 108 12.34 -2.16 -7.63
N PRO A 109 13.37 -1.63 -6.96
CA PRO A 109 14.67 -2.29 -6.83
C PRO A 109 14.67 -3.43 -5.79
N MET A 110 13.57 -4.17 -5.67
CA MET A 110 13.42 -5.32 -4.78
C MET A 110 12.58 -6.40 -5.45
N ASN A 111 12.90 -7.66 -5.17
CA ASN A 111 12.10 -8.80 -5.62
C ASN A 111 10.97 -9.05 -4.61
N PHE A 112 9.73 -9.12 -5.09
CA PHE A 112 8.59 -9.52 -4.28
C PHE A 112 8.43 -11.05 -4.30
N PRO A 113 7.96 -11.66 -3.20
CA PRO A 113 7.63 -13.08 -3.19
C PRO A 113 6.52 -13.37 -4.21
N CYS A 114 6.70 -14.40 -5.04
CA CYS A 114 5.65 -14.90 -5.92
C CYS A 114 4.65 -15.73 -5.11
N GLN A 115 3.37 -15.48 -5.32
CA GLN A 115 2.31 -16.25 -4.66
C GLN A 115 1.86 -17.50 -5.43
N THR A 116 2.26 -17.59 -6.70
CA THR A 116 1.83 -18.62 -7.64
C THR A 116 3.00 -19.06 -8.51
N ASP A 117 2.88 -20.22 -9.15
CA ASP A 117 3.83 -20.70 -10.18
C ASP A 117 3.85 -19.81 -11.43
N SER A 118 2.91 -18.85 -11.54
CA SER A 118 2.92 -17.80 -12.54
C SER A 118 3.98 -16.73 -12.22
N ASN A 119 4.66 -16.25 -13.26
CA ASN A 119 5.61 -15.13 -13.20
C ASN A 119 4.93 -13.77 -12.94
N ALA A 120 3.63 -13.75 -12.66
CA ALA A 120 2.88 -12.56 -12.30
C ALA A 120 2.00 -12.82 -11.07
N SER A 121 2.01 -11.90 -10.12
CA SER A 121 1.16 -11.87 -8.94
C SER A 121 0.30 -10.61 -8.97
N LEU A 122 -0.90 -10.66 -8.40
CA LEU A 122 -1.81 -9.52 -8.39
C LEU A 122 -1.46 -8.57 -7.24
N ALA A 123 -1.53 -7.28 -7.47
CA ALA A 123 -1.40 -6.26 -6.44
C ALA A 123 -2.53 -5.23 -6.55
N THR A 124 -2.96 -4.72 -5.41
CA THR A 124 -3.94 -3.64 -5.35
C THR A 124 -3.24 -2.32 -5.04
N LEU A 125 -3.52 -1.29 -5.84
CA LEU A 125 -3.16 0.11 -5.60
C LEU A 125 -4.29 0.81 -4.86
N HIS A 126 -4.01 1.37 -3.69
CA HIS A 126 -4.93 2.17 -2.91
C HIS A 126 -4.56 3.65 -2.95
N LEU A 127 -5.55 4.51 -3.24
CA LEU A 127 -5.35 5.95 -3.43
C LEU A 127 -5.69 6.80 -2.19
N THR A 128 -5.50 6.25 -0.99
CA THR A 128 -5.89 6.91 0.26
C THR A 128 -4.69 7.56 0.95
N GLY A 129 -4.85 8.77 1.48
CA GLY A 129 -3.81 9.44 2.27
C GLY A 129 -2.83 10.29 1.46
N ASN A 130 -1.68 10.63 2.06
CA ASN A 130 -0.66 11.51 1.47
C ASN A 130 0.36 10.76 0.58
N MET A 131 0.33 9.44 0.62
CA MET A 131 1.06 8.52 -0.24
C MET A 131 0.08 7.43 -0.65
N HIS A 132 0.31 6.80 -1.79
CA HIS A 132 -0.53 5.70 -2.26
C HIS A 132 0.16 4.36 -1.99
N ASP A 133 -0.64 3.39 -1.57
CA ASP A 133 -0.16 2.06 -1.20
C ASP A 133 -0.29 1.11 -2.39
N ILE A 134 0.74 0.32 -2.67
CA ILE A 134 0.63 -0.86 -3.50
C ILE A 134 0.87 -2.08 -2.61
N VAL A 135 -0.11 -2.97 -2.57
CA VAL A 135 -0.08 -4.15 -1.72
C VAL A 135 -0.29 -5.39 -2.57
N LEU A 136 0.59 -6.37 -2.45
CA LEU A 136 0.40 -7.65 -3.15
C LEU A 136 -0.79 -8.38 -2.53
N ASP A 137 -1.73 -8.81 -3.36
CA ASP A 137 -2.92 -9.50 -2.90
C ASP A 137 -2.55 -10.86 -2.29
N GLY A 138 -3.45 -11.42 -1.47
CA GLY A 138 -3.22 -12.73 -0.84
C GLY A 138 -2.12 -12.76 0.23
N THR A 139 -1.56 -11.60 0.62
CA THR A 139 -0.49 -11.50 1.61
C THR A 139 -1.00 -11.06 2.98
N PRO A 140 -0.21 -11.27 4.06
CA PRO A 140 -0.50 -10.66 5.35
C PRO A 140 -0.58 -9.13 5.32
N ASP A 141 0.06 -8.48 4.34
CA ASP A 141 0.00 -7.03 4.15
C ASP A 141 -1.34 -6.60 3.57
N ALA A 142 -1.88 -7.33 2.59
CA ALA A 142 -3.21 -7.07 2.05
C ALA A 142 -4.28 -7.16 3.16
N LYS A 143 -4.22 -8.22 3.97
CA LYS A 143 -5.14 -8.41 5.09
C LYS A 143 -5.00 -7.31 6.15
N PHE A 144 -3.78 -6.87 6.42
CA PHE A 144 -3.55 -5.75 7.35
C PHE A 144 -4.15 -4.46 6.81
N PHE A 145 -3.96 -4.17 5.52
CA PHE A 145 -4.50 -2.97 4.89
C PHE A 145 -6.03 -2.96 4.93
N GLU A 146 -6.69 -4.09 4.63
CA GLU A 146 -8.15 -4.22 4.75
C GLU A 146 -8.65 -3.87 6.15
N LEU A 147 -8.02 -4.45 7.19
CA LEU A 147 -8.37 -4.19 8.59
C LEU A 147 -8.10 -2.74 8.99
N ALA A 148 -6.98 -2.17 8.56
CA ALA A 148 -6.62 -0.78 8.85
C ALA A 148 -7.61 0.19 8.19
N ASN A 149 -8.00 -0.07 6.95
CA ASN A 149 -8.98 0.74 6.22
C ASN A 149 -10.38 0.63 6.84
N ALA A 150 -10.80 -0.58 7.24
CA ALA A 150 -12.07 -0.78 7.95
C ALA A 150 -12.09 0.01 9.27
N SER A 151 -11.02 -0.11 10.07
CA SER A 151 -10.86 0.64 11.32
C SER A 151 -10.87 2.15 11.08
N GLY A 152 -10.21 2.62 10.02
CA GLY A 152 -10.18 4.04 9.66
C GLY A 152 -11.57 4.60 9.33
N ARG A 153 -12.43 3.82 8.65
CA ARG A 153 -13.81 4.22 8.37
C ARG A 153 -14.67 4.26 9.63
N GLU A 154 -14.49 3.31 10.55
CA GLU A 154 -15.18 3.32 11.85
C GLU A 154 -14.79 4.54 12.68
N LEU A 155 -13.51 4.92 12.64
CA LEU A 155 -12.97 6.07 13.36
C LEU A 155 -13.31 7.42 12.72
N GLN A 156 -13.77 7.45 11.46
CA GLN A 156 -14.03 8.69 10.72
C GLN A 156 -15.00 9.62 11.47
N GLY A 157 -16.09 9.08 12.02
CA GLY A 157 -17.07 9.88 12.76
C GLY A 157 -16.46 10.56 13.99
N ALA A 158 -15.62 9.84 14.74
CA ALA A 158 -14.93 10.40 15.91
C ALA A 158 -13.88 11.47 15.52
N LEU A 159 -13.20 11.28 14.39
CA LEU A 159 -12.26 12.28 13.86
C LEU A 159 -12.98 13.56 13.41
N ASP A 160 -14.17 13.44 12.83
CA ASP A 160 -14.97 14.58 12.41
C ASP A 160 -15.50 15.39 13.60
N GLU A 161 -15.84 14.73 14.72
CA GLU A 161 -16.17 15.40 15.98
C GLU A 161 -14.98 16.17 16.55
N LEU A 162 -13.78 15.57 16.55
CA LEU A 162 -12.56 16.22 17.04
C LEU A 162 -12.12 17.42 16.20
N LYS A 163 -12.51 17.47 14.92
CA LYS A 163 -12.18 18.58 14.03
C LYS A 163 -13.02 19.84 14.29
N ASN A 164 -14.20 19.67 14.90
CA ASN A 164 -15.17 20.74 15.12
C ASN A 164 -15.28 21.18 16.59
N GLY A 165 -14.47 20.60 17.49
CA GLY A 165 -14.37 20.98 18.91
C GLY A 165 -13.20 21.91 19.18
#